data_AF-A0A5B2Z0P9-F1
#
_entry.id   AF-A0A5B2Z0P9-F1
#
_cell.length_a   1.000
_cell.length_b   1.000
_cell.length_c   1.000
_cell.angle_alpha   90.00
_cell.angle_beta   90.00
_cell.angle_gamma   90.00
#
_symmetry.space_group_name_H-M   'P 1'
#
loop_
_entity.id
_entity.type
_entity.pdbx_description
1 polymer ?
#
loop_
_entity_poly.entity_id
_entity_poly.type
_entity_poly.pdbx_seq_one_letter_code
_entity_poly.pdbx_strand_id
1 'polypeptide(L)' 'MNLEFVRALDIEKVEKIRNRLEWFHSNYGYFEKYYPGNHFAIKDQKVLDCDRSLDTLLERLQIRDYRDSIAVEFVYPRS' A
#
# COMPACT_ATOMS: atom_id res chain seq x y z
N MET A 1 27.75 10.88 9.99
CA MET A 1 26.39 10.32 9.83
C MET A 1 26.16 9.35 10.98
N ASN A 2 25.19 9.62 11.85
CA ASN A 2 24.95 8.81 13.05
C ASN A 2 24.16 7.54 12.66
N LEU A 3 24.70 6.36 12.95
CA LEU A 3 24.08 5.06 12.64
C LEU A 3 22.76 4.84 13.39
N GLU A 4 22.62 5.42 14.58
CA GLU A 4 21.38 5.39 15.37
C GLU A 4 20.24 6.12 14.66
N PHE A 5 20.53 7.26 14.03
CA PHE A 5 19.56 8.06 13.29
C PHE A 5 19.06 7.34 12.03
N VAL A 6 19.96 6.62 11.33
CA VAL A 6 19.59 5.82 10.15
C VAL A 6 18.67 4.65 10.55
N ARG A 7 18.95 3.97 11.67
CA ARG A 7 18.10 2.88 12.18
C ARG A 7 16.70 3.35 12.59
N ALA A 8 16.61 4.50 13.25
CA ALA A 8 15.32 5.06 13.66
C ALA A 8 14.42 5.41 12.46
N LEU A 9 15.01 5.97 11.40
CA LEU A 9 14.30 6.28 10.15
C LEU A 9 13.76 5.03 9.45
N ASP A 10 14.49 3.92 9.49
CA ASP A 10 14.05 2.66 8.88
C ASP A 10 12.93 2.00 9.68
N ILE A 11 12.97 2.09 11.02
CA ILE A 11 11.88 1.58 11.88
C ILE A 11 10.58 2.35 11.64
N GLU A 12 10.63 3.69 11.59
CA GLU A 12 9.44 4.52 11.35
C GLU A 12 8.78 4.18 10.00
N LYS A 13 9.59 3.91 8.96
CA LYS A 13 9.08 3.48 7.65
C LYS A 13 8.40 2.12 7.72
N VAL A 14 8.99 1.17 8.45
CA VAL A 14 8.41 -0.17 8.63
C VAL A 14 7.08 -0.07 9.37
N GLU A 15 6.99 0.73 10.43
CA GLU A 15 5.75 0.93 11.17
C GLU A 15 4.65 1.56 10.30
N LYS A 16 5.00 2.55 9.48
CA LYS A 16 4.06 3.16 8.52
C LYS A 16 3.54 2.15 7.51
N ILE A 17 4.39 1.26 6.99
CA ILE A 17 3.96 0.19 6.07
C ILE A 17 3.03 -0.79 6.82
N ARG A 18 3.43 -1.27 7.99
CA ARG A 18 2.62 -2.18 8.82
C ARG A 18 1.23 -1.61 9.07
N ASN A 19 1.13 -0.36 9.51
CA ASN A 19 -0.15 0.28 9.83
C ASN A 19 -1.07 0.40 8.59
N ARG A 20 -0.51 0.57 7.38
CA ARG A 20 -1.28 0.60 6.13
C ARG A 20 -1.80 -0.78 5.75
N LEU A 21 -0.97 -1.82 5.91
CA LEU A 21 -1.34 -3.20 5.66
C LEU A 21 -2.41 -3.69 6.65
N GLU A 22 -2.23 -3.43 7.95
CA GLU A 22 -3.21 -3.77 8.98
C GLU A 22 -4.57 -3.12 8.68
N TRP A 23 -4.56 -1.84 8.29
CA TRP A 23 -5.78 -1.16 7.86
C TRP A 23 -6.41 -1.84 6.65
N PHE A 24 -5.63 -2.15 5.61
CA PHE A 24 -6.16 -2.84 4.42
C PHE A 24 -6.80 -4.18 4.78
N HIS A 25 -6.10 -5.01 5.55
CA HIS A 25 -6.58 -6.33 5.94
C HIS A 25 -7.82 -6.26 6.85
N SER A 26 -7.91 -5.25 7.73
CA SER A 26 -9.12 -5.03 8.53
C SER A 26 -10.36 -4.69 7.67
N ASN A 27 -10.15 -4.17 6.46
CA ASN A 27 -11.19 -3.85 5.48
C ASN A 27 -11.29 -4.88 4.34
N TYR A 28 -10.52 -5.98 4.38
CA TYR A 28 -10.37 -6.89 3.24
C TYR A 28 -11.70 -7.48 2.75
N GLY A 29 -12.61 -7.82 3.66
CA GLY A 29 -13.92 -8.36 3.29
C GLY A 29 -14.78 -7.39 2.45
N TYR A 30 -14.60 -6.08 2.60
CA TYR A 30 -15.24 -5.09 1.73
C TYR A 30 -14.60 -5.12 0.33
N PHE A 31 -13.27 -5.08 0.26
CA PHE A 31 -12.56 -5.07 -1.02
C PHE A 31 -12.78 -6.36 -1.81
N GLU A 32 -12.73 -7.52 -1.14
CA GLU A 32 -13.04 -8.83 -1.73
C GLU A 32 -14.44 -8.87 -2.35
N LYS A 33 -15.42 -8.28 -1.65
CA LYS A 33 -16.82 -8.30 -2.10
C LYS A 33 -17.08 -7.43 -3.33
N TYR A 34 -16.47 -6.24 -3.40
CA TYR A 34 -16.82 -5.23 -4.40
C TYR A 34 -15.78 -5.06 -5.51
N TYR A 35 -14.53 -5.44 -5.25
CA TYR A 35 -13.40 -5.21 -6.15
C TYR A 35 -12.46 -6.43 -6.24
N PRO A 36 -12.99 -7.65 -6.48
CA PRO A 36 -12.15 -8.83 -6.64
C PRO A 36 -11.24 -8.69 -7.86
N GLY A 37 -9.97 -9.09 -7.71
CA GLY A 37 -8.98 -9.04 -8.78
C GLY A 37 -8.37 -7.65 -9.03
N ASN A 38 -8.58 -6.70 -8.12
CA ASN A 38 -7.97 -5.38 -8.19
C ASN A 38 -6.73 -5.29 -7.29
N HIS A 39 -5.75 -4.52 -7.76
CA HIS A 39 -4.64 -3.96 -7.00
C HIS A 39 -5.07 -2.63 -6.39
N PHE A 40 -4.65 -2.35 -5.18
CA PHE A 40 -4.99 -1.15 -4.41
C PHE A 40 -3.73 -0.43 -3.95
N ALA A 41 -3.63 0.85 -4.26
CA ALA A 41 -2.59 1.72 -3.75
C ALA A 41 -3.06 2.42 -2.48
N ILE A 42 -2.30 2.31 -1.40
CA ILE A 42 -2.74 2.64 -0.04
C ILE A 42 -1.74 3.56 0.62
N LYS A 43 -2.27 4.65 1.18
CA LYS A 43 -1.51 5.62 1.95
C LYS A 43 -2.38 6.21 3.04
N ASP A 44 -1.81 6.38 4.23
CA ASP A 44 -2.46 7.00 5.40
C ASP A 44 -3.89 6.46 5.64
N GLN A 45 -4.02 5.12 5.56
CA GLN A 45 -5.28 4.40 5.75
C GLN A 45 -6.39 4.79 4.76
N LYS A 46 -5.99 5.13 3.53
CA LYS A 46 -6.90 5.45 2.43
C LYS A 46 -6.41 4.79 1.15
N VAL A 47 -7.38 4.40 0.32
CA VAL A 47 -7.11 4.02 -1.07
C VAL A 47 -6.87 5.30 -1.86
N LEU A 48 -5.70 5.38 -2.51
CA LEU A 48 -5.37 6.46 -3.43
C LEU A 48 -5.90 6.18 -4.84
N ASP A 49 -5.75 4.93 -5.30
CA ASP A 49 -6.18 4.45 -6.61
C ASP A 49 -6.28 2.92 -6.58
N CYS A 50 -7.00 2.32 -7.52
CA CYS A 50 -7.04 0.88 -7.72
C CYS A 50 -7.21 0.51 -9.20
N ASP A 51 -6.66 -0.64 -9.60
CA ASP A 51 -6.80 -1.15 -10.96
C ASP A 51 -6.66 -2.67 -11.01
N ARG A 52 -7.22 -3.32 -12.02
CA ARG A 52 -6.95 -4.74 -12.28
C ARG A 52 -5.52 -4.96 -12.77
N SER A 53 -4.98 -4.01 -13.53
CA SER A 53 -3.62 -4.01 -14.06
C SER A 53 -2.68 -3.29 -13.10
N LEU A 54 -1.69 -4.02 -12.56
CA LEU A 54 -0.66 -3.41 -11.72
C LEU A 54 0.11 -2.33 -12.49
N ASP A 55 0.47 -2.59 -13.75
CA ASP A 55 1.24 -1.64 -14.57
C ASP A 55 0.47 -0.33 -14.76
N THR A 56 -0.82 -0.43 -15.10
CA THR A 56 -1.67 0.76 -15.30
C THR A 56 -1.85 1.54 -13.99
N LEU A 57 -1.97 0.85 -12.85
CA LEU A 57 -1.99 1.50 -11.54
C LEU A 57 -0.69 2.27 -11.27
N LEU A 58 0.46 1.63 -11.49
CA LEU A 58 1.77 2.23 -11.25
C LEU A 58 2.05 3.44 -12.17
N GLU A 59 1.65 3.36 -13.44
CA GLU A 59 1.74 4.47 -14.40
C GLU A 59 0.94 5.70 -13.92
N ARG A 60 -0.28 5.49 -13.42
CA ARG A 60 -1.13 6.59 -12.92
C ARG A 60 -0.60 7.20 -11.63
N LEU A 61 -0.06 6.38 -10.74
CA LEU A 61 0.50 6.86 -9.47
C LEU A 61 1.71 7.77 -9.66
N GLN A 62 2.40 7.71 -10.80
CA GLN A 62 3.59 8.50 -11.11
C GLN A 62 4.53 8.62 -9.91
N ILE A 63 4.90 7.48 -9.30
CA ILE A 63 5.68 7.44 -8.06
C ILE A 63 7.07 8.04 -8.33
N ARG A 64 7.24 9.33 -7.98
CA ARG A 64 8.49 10.07 -8.19
C ARG A 64 9.38 10.10 -6.94
N ASP A 65 8.82 9.87 -5.76
CA ASP A 65 9.55 9.88 -4.50
C ASP A 65 9.23 8.64 -3.64
N TYR A 66 10.20 7.73 -3.54
CA TYR A 66 10.12 6.50 -2.74
C TYR A 66 10.17 6.76 -1.23
N ARG A 67 10.48 7.99 -0.80
CA ARG A 67 10.53 8.35 0.63
C ARG A 67 9.14 8.43 1.24
N ASP A 68 8.14 8.72 0.41
CA ASP A 68 6.73 8.76 0.80
C ASP A 68 6.06 7.45 0.37
N SER A 69 6.36 6.39 1.13
CA SER A 69 6.03 5.01 0.76
C SER A 69 4.52 4.83 0.56
N ILE A 70 4.15 4.15 -0.52
CA ILE A 70 2.78 3.70 -0.82
C ILE A 70 2.80 2.17 -0.69
N ALA A 71 1.80 1.59 -0.02
CA ALA A 71 1.61 0.14 -0.01
C ALA A 71 0.73 -0.25 -1.19
N VAL A 72 1.06 -1.35 -1.88
CA VAL A 72 0.22 -1.90 -2.96
C VAL A 72 -0.19 -3.31 -2.57
N GLU A 73 -1.50 -3.56 -2.54
CA GLU A 73 -2.06 -4.86 -2.15
C GLU A 73 -3.03 -5.39 -3.21
N PHE A 74 -3.09 -6.72 -3.36
CA PHE A 74 -3.97 -7.39 -4.31
C PHE A 74 -5.12 -8.10 -3.62
N VAL A 75 -6.31 -7.96 -4.17
CA VAL A 75 -7.50 -8.65 -3.70
C VAL A 75 -7.72 -9.90 -4.53
N TYR A 76 -7.53 -11.06 -3.92
CA TYR A 76 -7.77 -12.33 -4.58
C TYR A 76 -9.27 -12.52 -4.87
N PRO A 77 -9.66 -12.82 -6.13
CA PRO A 77 -11.02 -13.24 -6.44
C PRO A 77 -11.37 -14.52 -5.67
N ARG A 78 -12.62 -14.67 -5.24
CA ARG A 78 -13.08 -15.96 -4.70
C ARG A 78 -13.06 -17.01 -5.81
N SER A 79 -12.37 -18.12 -5.53
CA SER A 79 -12.34 -19.35 -6.31
C SER A 79 -13.70 -20.03 -6.38
#